data_AF-A0AAN1AF29-F1
#
_entry.id   AF-A0AAN1AF29-F1
#
_cell.length_a   1.000
_cell.length_b   1.000
_cell.length_c   1.000
_cell.angle_alpha   90.00
_cell.angle_beta   90.00
_cell.angle_gamma   90.00
#
_symmetry.space_group_name_H-M   'P 1'
#
loop_
_entity.id
_entity.type
_entity.pdbx_description
1 polymer ?
#
loop_
_entity_poly.entity_id
_entity_poly.type
_entity_poly.pdbx_seq_one_letter_code
_entity_poly.pdbx_strand_id
1 'polypeptide(L)' 'MTNNESKGPFEGLLVIDMTHVLNGPFGTQLLCNMGARVIKVEPPGHGDDTRTFGPYVDGHSITVLLIMVKRVWFLI' A
#
# COMPACT_ATOMS: atom_id res chain seq x y z
N MET A 1 -12.98 23.23 20.42
CA MET A 1 -13.58 22.00 19.86
C MET A 1 -12.72 21.61 18.67
N THR A 2 -11.85 20.61 18.81
CA THR A 2 -11.10 20.10 17.66
C THR A 2 -12.08 19.31 16.81
N ASN A 3 -12.39 19.79 15.61
CA ASN A 3 -13.17 19.01 14.65
C ASN A 3 -12.37 17.75 14.34
N ASN A 4 -12.78 16.62 14.91
CA ASN A 4 -12.31 15.31 14.46
C ASN A 4 -12.94 15.07 13.10
N GLU A 5 -12.30 15.60 12.06
CA GLU A 5 -12.63 15.21 10.69
C GLU A 5 -12.29 13.73 10.54
N SER A 6 -13.33 12.90 10.46
CA SER A 6 -13.15 11.46 10.26
C SER A 6 -12.43 11.22 8.93
N LYS A 7 -11.36 10.42 8.98
CA LYS A 7 -10.55 10.06 7.81
C LYS A 7 -11.16 8.91 6.99
N GLY A 8 -12.37 8.49 7.34
CA GLY A 8 -13.13 7.43 6.67
C GLY A 8 -13.57 6.32 7.61
N PRO A 9 -14.38 5.36 7.12
CA PRO A 9 -15.03 4.32 7.93
C PRO A 9 -14.05 3.32 8.58
N PHE A 10 -12.80 3.27 8.12
CA PHE A 10 -11.77 2.36 8.66
C PHE A 10 -10.69 3.09 9.45
N GLU A 11 -10.94 4.35 9.84
CA GLU A 11 -10.05 5.09 10.71
C GLU A 11 -9.78 4.32 12.03
N GLY A 12 -8.50 4.27 12.41
CA GLY A 12 -8.04 3.58 13.62
C GLY A 12 -7.76 2.08 13.43
N LEU A 13 -8.10 1.49 12.28
CA LEU A 13 -7.75 0.10 11.98
C LEU A 13 -6.30 -0.01 11.47
N LEU A 14 -5.60 -1.06 11.93
CA LEU A 14 -4.30 -1.48 11.43
C LEU A 14 -4.46 -2.74 10.58
N VAL A 15 -4.01 -2.69 9.33
CA VAL A 15 -4.05 -3.81 8.38
C VAL A 15 -2.62 -4.20 8.03
N ILE A 16 -2.29 -5.48 8.19
CA ILE A 16 -1.03 -6.05 7.72
C ILE A 16 -1.31 -6.71 6.37
N ASP A 17 -0.72 -6.16 5.31
CA ASP A 17 -0.91 -6.59 3.93
C ASP A 17 0.28 -7.45 3.47
N MET A 18 0.06 -8.76 3.35
CA MET A 18 0.99 -9.75 2.79
C MET A 18 0.54 -10.24 1.41
N THR A 19 -0.30 -9.48 0.72
CA THR A 19 -0.76 -9.82 -0.62
C THR A 19 0.26 -9.44 -1.68
N HIS A 20 0.11 -9.98 -2.89
CA HIS A 20 1.03 -9.72 -4.00
C HIS A 20 0.29 -9.46 -5.32
N VAL A 21 1.02 -8.96 -6.30
CA VAL A 21 0.55 -8.76 -7.67
C VAL A 21 -0.52 -7.68 -7.74
N LEU A 22 -1.80 -8.00 -7.97
CA LEU A 22 -2.82 -6.99 -8.30
C LEU A 22 -4.04 -7.06 -7.38
N ASN A 23 -4.67 -8.23 -7.31
CA ASN A 23 -5.99 -8.37 -6.68
C ASN A 23 -5.98 -8.02 -5.18
N GLY A 24 -4.94 -8.46 -4.46
CA GLY A 24 -4.80 -8.17 -3.05
C GLY A 24 -4.42 -6.72 -2.76
N PRO A 25 -3.34 -6.18 -3.36
CA PRO A 25 -2.93 -4.80 -3.17
C PRO A 25 -4.04 -3.80 -3.54
N PHE A 26 -4.83 -4.09 -4.57
CA PHE A 26 -5.98 -3.26 -4.94
C PHE A 26 -7.05 -3.21 -3.83
N GLY A 27 -7.35 -4.35 -3.20
CA GLY A 27 -8.29 -4.43 -2.09
C GLY A 27 -7.79 -3.65 -0.86
N THR A 28 -6.53 -3.81 -0.49
CA THR A 28 -5.94 -3.12 0.67
C THR A 28 -5.75 -1.62 0.41
N GLN A 29 -5.53 -1.22 -0.85
CA GLN A 29 -5.53 0.19 -1.27
C GLN A 29 -6.89 0.85 -0.99
N LEU A 30 -8.01 0.18 -1.27
CA LEU A 30 -9.34 0.69 -0.96
C LEU A 30 -9.52 0.89 0.56
N LEU A 31 -9.04 -0.05 1.37
CA LEU A 31 -9.09 0.08 2.84
C LEU A 31 -8.30 1.31 3.31
N CYS A 32 -7.12 1.56 2.76
CA CYS A 32 -6.36 2.75 3.11
C CYS A 32 -7.05 4.05 2.66
N ASN A 33 -7.60 4.07 1.44
CA ASN A 33 -8.34 5.24 0.94
C ASN A 33 -9.55 5.57 1.84
N MET A 34 -10.10 4.57 2.51
CA MET A 34 -11.19 4.69 3.50
C MET A 34 -10.70 4.89 4.95
N GLY A 35 -9.43 5.23 5.15
CA GLY A 35 -8.89 5.67 6.43
C GLY A 35 -8.10 4.63 7.24
N ALA A 36 -7.98 3.39 6.74
CA ALA A 36 -7.19 2.36 7.43
C ALA A 36 -5.69 2.66 7.35
N ARG A 37 -4.94 2.30 8.41
CA ARG A 37 -3.48 2.24 8.37
C ARG A 37 -3.05 0.88 7.82
N VAL A 38 -2.57 0.85 6.58
CA VAL A 38 -2.11 -0.37 5.92
C VAL A 38 -0.59 -0.45 5.93
N ILE A 39 -0.02 -1.54 6.43
CA ILE A 39 1.41 -1.83 6.38
C ILE A 39 1.62 -3.00 5.42
N LYS A 40 2.31 -2.72 4.32
CA LYS A 40 2.75 -3.73 3.36
C LYS A 40 3.95 -4.48 3.92
N VAL A 41 3.88 -5.81 3.97
CA VAL A 41 5.00 -6.68 4.36
C VAL A 41 5.44 -7.43 3.11
N GLU A 42 6.69 -7.22 2.72
CA GLU A 42 7.24 -7.76 1.48
C GLU A 42 8.41 -8.71 1.77
N PRO A 43 8.63 -9.73 0.92
CA PRO A 43 9.77 -10.61 1.06
C PRO A 43 11.07 -9.84 0.85
N PRO A 44 12.16 -10.23 1.55
CA PRO A 44 13.44 -9.58 1.40
C PRO A 44 14.01 -9.77 -0.02
N GLY A 45 14.79 -8.78 -0.49
CA GLY A 45 15.40 -8.80 -1.82
C GLY A 45 14.59 -7.99 -2.84
N HIS A 46 13.76 -8.65 -3.63
CA HIS A 46 13.03 -7.98 -4.73
C HIS A 46 11.70 -7.33 -4.32
N GLY A 47 11.19 -7.63 -3.13
CA GLY A 47 9.89 -7.14 -2.64
C GLY A 47 8.70 -7.76 -3.38
N ASP A 48 7.61 -7.02 -3.53
CA ASP A 48 6.46 -7.43 -4.36
C ASP A 48 6.86 -7.60 -5.84
N ASP A 49 6.39 -8.67 -6.50
CA ASP A 49 6.69 -8.97 -7.91
C ASP A 49 6.42 -7.79 -8.85
N THR A 50 5.40 -6.99 -8.54
CA THR A 50 5.03 -5.81 -9.32
C THR A 50 6.13 -4.75 -9.39
N ARG A 51 7.10 -4.74 -8.46
CA ARG A 51 8.29 -3.87 -8.52
C ARG A 51 9.13 -4.09 -9.77
N THR A 52 9.06 -5.29 -10.34
CA THR A 52 9.79 -5.68 -11.54
C THR A 52 8.91 -5.65 -12.80
N PHE A 53 7.63 -5.32 -12.67
CA PHE A 53 6.71 -5.28 -13.80
C PHE A 53 6.81 -3.92 -14.47
N GLY A 54 7.31 -3.89 -15.70
CA GLY A 54 7.20 -2.71 -16.56
C GLY A 54 5.72 -2.36 -16.83
N PRO A 55 5.41 -1.12 -17.23
CA PRO A 55 6.33 -0.05 -17.62
C PRO A 55 6.95 0.74 -16.44
N TYR A 56 8.12 1.33 -16.66
CA TYR A 56 8.88 2.08 -15.65
C TYR A 56 8.89 3.58 -15.95
N VAL A 57 8.72 4.40 -14.90
CA VAL A 57 8.92 5.86 -14.94
C VAL A 57 9.84 6.23 -13.78
N ASP A 58 10.90 6.98 -14.05
CA ASP A 58 11.91 7.38 -13.07
C ASP A 58 12.49 6.21 -12.25
N GLY A 59 12.68 5.05 -12.89
CA GLY A 59 13.19 3.84 -12.24
C GLY A 59 12.19 3.10 -11.34
N HIS A 60 10.93 3.55 -11.30
CA HIS A 60 9.86 2.91 -10.53
C HIS A 60 8.85 2.25 -11.46
N SER A 61 8.40 1.05 -11.11
CA SER A 61 7.28 0.42 -11.81
C SER A 61 6.01 1.26 -11.62
N ILE A 62 5.36 1.60 -12.73
CA ILE A 62 4.05 2.27 -12.71
C ILE A 62 3.00 1.39 -12.05
N THR A 63 3.12 0.07 -12.21
CA THR A 63 2.22 -0.90 -11.59
C THR A 63 2.24 -0.74 -10.08
N VAL A 64 3.42 -0.66 -9.45
CA VAL A 64 3.52 -0.42 -7.99
C VAL A 64 2.82 0.86 -7.57
N LEU A 65 2.94 1.94 -8.35
CA LEU A 65 2.35 3.23 -7.98
C LEU A 65 0.80 3.21 -7.96
N LEU A 66 0.18 2.40 -8.82
CA LEU A 66 -1.27 2.34 -8.97
C LEU A 66 -1.98 1.57 -7.85
N ILE A 67 -1.30 0.61 -7.24
CA ILE A 67 -1.91 -0.38 -6.34
C ILE A 67 -1.23 -0.45 -4.96
N MET A 68 -0.15 0.31 -4.72
CA MET A 68 0.47 0.40 -3.41
C MET A 68 0.17 1.71 -2.69
N VAL A 69 -0.04 1.55 -1.40
CA VAL A 69 -0.31 2.61 -0.44
C VAL A 69 0.98 3.34 -0.05
N LYS A 70 0.90 4.65 0.23
CA LYS A 70 2.07 5.45 0.63
C LYS A 70 2.72 4.94 1.94
N ARG A 71 3.99 4.50 1.79
CA ARG A 71 5.11 4.47 2.75
C ARG A 71 4.84 3.86 4.13
N VAL A 72 5.43 2.69 4.36
CA VAL A 72 6.30 2.47 5.53
C VAL A 72 7.61 1.86 5.04
N TRP A 73 8.66 2.67 5.12
CA TRP A 73 10.04 2.22 5.03
C TRP A 73 10.38 1.55 6.36
N PHE A 74 10.55 0.23 6.40
CA PHE A 74 11.32 -0.40 7.48
C PHE A 74 11.98 -1.68 6.97
N LEU A 75 13.33 -1.62 6.98
CA LEU A 75 14.27 -2.73 7.07
C LEU A 75 14.35 -3.70 5.89
N ILE A 76 14.95 -3.23 4.79
CA ILE A 76 16.26 -3.65 4.28
C ILE A 76 16.76 -2.64 3.25
#